data_AF-A0A3S3NRT8-F1
#
_entry.id   AF-A0A3S3NRT8-F1
#
_cell.length_a   1.000
_cell.length_b   1.000
_cell.length_c   1.000
_cell.angle_alpha   90.00
_cell.angle_beta   90.00
_cell.angle_gamma   90.00
#
_symmetry.space_group_name_H-M   'P 1'
#
loop_
_entity.id
_entity.type
_entity.pdbx_description
1 polymer ?
#
loop_
_entity_poly.entity_id
_entity_poly.type
_entity_poly.pdbx_seq_one_letter_code
_entity_poly.pdbx_strand_id
1 'polypeptide(L)'
;QCDNTFSAWTQRCIRQADCILIIACADQEPTVGKLEKQLDTFAVRTQKEFVLLHKEDGDKPRDTVKWLNMRSWCSSHHHIRCAKRMFQKRSPSKMKDVYASVFDSHPDIHSDFSRLARFLTGTSIGLVLGGGGARGAAHVGMIQAITEAGIPIDIVGGVSIGAFMGALWCQENKLETFTQKAREWSHGMTSYWRQILDLTYPVAAMFTGEAFNRSIYEVFGDRQIEDLWLPYFTVTTDITSSCPRIHRHGSLWRYVRSSMSLSGYIPPLCDPVDGHLLLDGGYVNNLPADIMREVMGAETILAVDVGSQDDPDMTNYGDTLSGWWLLWKRWNPFSKPVRVPNLPEIQSRLAYVSCVRQLEKVKRSDYVTYIRPPIDRFKTLQFGSFEQIKDIGYAHGKTLFTAMSQENRKSLHLYLQSDKNKMYSQQGINISHNASFTDLAEKVCKIREPKRNRETFDSSEEENDGYPSEDELDLENVENYSDGSKLRQRKSLM
;
A
#
# COMPACT_ATOMS: atom_id res chain seq x y z
N GLN A 1 -8.21 36.62 3.13
CA GLN A 1 -6.75 36.43 3.05
C GLN A 1 -6.15 36.65 4.42
N CYS A 2 -5.15 35.86 4.82
CA CYS A 2 -4.38 36.06 6.06
C CYS A 2 -3.23 37.06 5.86
N ASP A 3 -2.60 37.49 6.95
CA ASP A 3 -1.39 38.31 6.89
C ASP A 3 -0.14 37.43 6.75
N ASN A 4 0.95 37.99 6.22
CA ASN A 4 2.25 37.33 6.15
C ASN A 4 2.93 37.14 7.53
N THR A 5 2.24 37.48 8.62
CA THR A 5 2.67 37.36 10.02
C THR A 5 1.59 36.68 10.86
N PHE A 6 1.96 36.18 12.04
CA PHE A 6 1.06 35.44 12.94
C PHE A 6 0.14 36.37 13.77
N SER A 7 -0.48 37.33 13.08
CA SER A 7 -1.39 38.33 13.65
C SER A 7 -2.62 37.68 14.30
N ALA A 8 -3.38 38.46 15.08
CA ALA A 8 -4.68 38.02 15.60
C ALA A 8 -5.68 37.65 14.48
N TRP A 9 -5.55 38.25 13.29
CA TRP A 9 -6.35 37.92 12.12
C TRP A 9 -5.91 36.60 11.49
N THR A 10 -4.60 36.38 11.28
CA THR A 10 -4.05 35.09 10.82
C THR A 10 -4.41 33.96 11.78
N GLN A 11 -4.31 34.18 13.10
CA GLN A 11 -4.75 33.22 14.13
C GLN A 11 -6.26 32.93 14.05
N ARG A 12 -7.09 33.93 13.75
CA ARG A 12 -8.53 33.73 13.54
C ARG A 12 -8.81 32.92 12.27
N CYS A 13 -8.12 33.19 11.17
CA CYS A 13 -8.21 32.38 9.95
C CYS A 13 -7.84 30.92 10.22
N ILE A 14 -6.71 30.68 10.90
CA ILE A 14 -6.25 29.33 11.26
C ILE A 14 -7.26 28.57 12.13
N ARG A 15 -7.87 29.23 13.12
CA ARG A 15 -8.92 28.65 14.00
C ARG A 15 -10.27 28.42 13.30
N GLN A 16 -10.46 28.90 12.07
CA GLN A 16 -11.72 28.86 11.32
C GLN A 16 -11.55 28.21 9.95
N ALA A 17 -10.40 27.58 9.69
CA ALA A 17 -10.16 26.78 8.51
C ALA A 17 -10.58 25.33 8.79
N ASP A 18 -11.25 24.71 7.83
CA ASP A 18 -11.61 23.29 7.84
C ASP A 18 -10.36 22.43 7.54
N CYS A 19 -9.51 22.91 6.62
CA CYS A 19 -8.22 22.33 6.27
C CYS A 19 -7.16 23.42 6.06
N ILE A 20 -5.91 23.14 6.42
CA ILE A 20 -4.73 23.99 6.18
C ILE A 20 -3.77 23.26 5.25
N LEU A 21 -3.51 23.84 4.07
CA LEU A 21 -2.52 23.32 3.12
C LEU A 21 -1.15 23.93 3.39
N ILE A 22 -0.13 23.09 3.50
CA ILE A 22 1.27 23.48 3.70
C ILE A 22 2.01 23.16 2.42
N ILE A 23 2.41 24.19 1.69
CA ILE A 23 2.91 24.07 0.31
C ILE A 23 4.43 24.29 0.30
N ALA A 24 5.16 23.34 -0.25
CA ALA A 24 6.60 23.42 -0.47
C ALA A 24 6.97 23.02 -1.91
N CYS A 25 8.04 23.58 -2.47
CA CYS A 25 8.58 23.13 -3.76
C CYS A 25 9.59 22.01 -3.54
N ALA A 26 9.42 20.88 -4.22
CA ALA A 26 10.24 19.68 -4.02
C ALA A 26 11.69 19.82 -4.54
N ASP A 27 12.01 20.91 -5.24
CA ASP A 27 13.37 21.27 -5.70
C ASP A 27 14.12 22.20 -4.72
N GLN A 28 13.59 22.41 -3.52
CA GLN A 28 14.21 23.19 -2.44
C GLN A 28 14.63 22.27 -1.28
N GLU A 29 15.46 22.78 -0.36
CA GLU A 29 15.86 22.02 0.81
C GLU A 29 14.69 21.87 1.82
N PRO A 30 14.52 20.69 2.45
CA PRO A 30 13.55 20.49 3.53
C PRO A 30 13.74 21.49 4.66
N THR A 31 12.82 22.44 4.77
CA THR A 31 12.87 23.54 5.74
C THR A 31 11.49 23.81 6.31
N VAL A 32 11.41 24.42 7.51
CA VAL A 32 10.16 24.73 8.22
C VAL A 32 9.98 26.25 8.31
N GLY A 33 8.87 26.76 7.80
CA GLY A 33 8.56 28.18 7.70
C GLY A 33 8.33 28.86 9.06
N LYS A 34 8.47 30.19 9.12
CA LYS A 34 8.28 30.95 10.38
C LYS A 34 6.85 30.81 10.94
N LEU A 35 5.84 30.97 10.08
CA LEU A 35 4.43 30.76 10.44
C LEU A 35 4.11 29.29 10.78
N GLU A 36 4.83 28.36 10.16
CA GLU A 36 4.64 26.92 10.32
C GLU A 36 5.11 26.44 11.70
N LYS A 37 6.27 26.91 12.17
CA LYS A 37 6.74 26.67 13.56
C LYS A 37 5.76 27.24 14.60
N GLN A 38 5.09 28.35 14.28
CA GLN A 38 4.07 28.94 15.13
C GLN A 38 2.76 28.13 15.08
N LEU A 39 2.39 27.56 13.92
CA LEU A 39 1.23 26.68 13.77
C LEU A 39 1.39 25.36 14.54
N ASP A 40 2.57 24.75 14.51
CA ASP A 40 2.93 23.54 15.28
C ASP A 40 2.72 23.77 16.79
N THR A 41 3.24 24.91 17.31
CA THR A 41 3.04 25.33 18.70
C THR A 41 1.57 25.67 19.03
N PHE A 42 0.76 25.99 18.02
CA PHE A 42 -0.59 26.51 18.18
C PHE A 42 -1.63 25.40 18.02
N ALA A 43 -1.86 24.67 19.11
CA ALA A 43 -2.74 23.50 19.20
C ALA A 43 -4.16 23.72 18.63
N VAL A 44 -4.31 23.44 17.33
CA VAL A 44 -5.55 23.57 16.56
C VAL A 44 -5.90 22.24 15.91
N ARG A 45 -7.15 21.81 16.06
CA ARG A 45 -7.62 20.48 15.62
C ARG A 45 -7.92 20.36 14.11
N THR A 46 -7.95 21.48 13.38
CA THR A 46 -8.05 21.55 11.91
C THR A 46 -7.13 20.56 11.20
N GLN A 47 -7.60 19.95 10.11
CA GLN A 47 -6.83 19.05 9.26
C GLN A 47 -5.65 19.79 8.61
N LYS A 48 -4.49 19.14 8.49
CA LYS A 48 -3.25 19.76 8.00
C LYS A 48 -2.63 18.85 6.95
N GLU A 49 -2.64 19.30 5.69
CA GLU A 49 -2.20 18.52 4.54
C GLU A 49 -0.91 19.10 3.97
N PHE A 50 0.09 18.24 3.78
CA PHE A 50 1.38 18.65 3.21
C PHE A 50 1.38 18.46 1.69
N VAL A 51 1.80 19.48 0.93
CA VAL A 51 1.69 19.51 -0.52
C VAL A 51 3.05 19.84 -1.13
N LEU A 52 3.67 18.84 -1.76
CA LEU A 52 4.93 18.98 -2.48
C LEU A 52 4.67 19.29 -3.96
N LEU A 53 5.14 20.44 -4.41
CA LEU A 53 5.05 20.85 -5.82
C LEU A 53 6.27 20.36 -6.59
N HIS A 54 6.02 19.51 -7.59
CA HIS A 54 7.03 18.98 -8.51
C HIS A 54 6.92 19.70 -9.86
N LYS A 55 8.03 19.82 -10.58
CA LYS A 55 7.99 20.23 -12.00
C LYS A 55 7.46 19.06 -12.83
N GLU A 56 6.63 19.36 -13.82
CA GLU A 56 6.05 18.37 -14.75
C GLU A 56 7.10 17.51 -15.48
N ASP A 57 8.19 18.14 -15.94
CA ASP A 57 9.38 17.48 -16.51
C ASP A 57 10.48 17.19 -15.45
N GLY A 58 10.11 17.18 -14.16
CA GLY A 58 11.06 17.01 -13.06
C GLY A 58 11.35 15.55 -12.71
N ASP A 59 12.29 15.36 -11.79
CA ASP A 59 12.51 14.07 -11.14
C ASP A 59 11.26 13.58 -10.38
N LYS A 60 11.15 12.25 -10.28
CA LYS A 60 10.17 11.59 -9.41
C LYS A 60 10.44 11.93 -7.94
N PRO A 61 9.42 11.88 -7.05
CA PRO A 61 9.64 12.10 -5.63
C PRO A 61 10.67 11.14 -5.04
N ARG A 62 11.41 11.66 -4.08
CA ARG A 62 12.55 11.07 -3.36
C ARG A 62 12.76 11.84 -2.06
N ASP A 63 13.39 11.19 -1.07
CA ASP A 63 13.76 11.79 0.22
C ASP A 63 12.56 12.39 0.99
N THR A 64 11.32 11.98 0.69
CA THR A 64 10.09 12.58 1.22
C THR A 64 10.02 12.49 2.75
N VAL A 65 10.60 11.43 3.33
CA VAL A 65 10.86 11.24 4.76
C VAL A 65 11.37 12.51 5.45
N LYS A 66 12.32 13.23 4.85
CA LYS A 66 12.94 14.41 5.46
C LYS A 66 11.95 15.57 5.63
N TRP A 67 11.01 15.70 4.70
CA TRP A 67 9.95 16.70 4.79
C TRP A 67 8.90 16.32 5.83
N LEU A 68 8.56 15.04 5.94
CA LEU A 68 7.55 14.49 6.85
C LEU A 68 8.05 14.42 8.30
N ASN A 69 9.33 14.12 8.53
CA ASN A 69 9.94 14.10 9.88
C ASN A 69 10.01 15.48 10.54
N MET A 70 9.91 16.56 9.75
CA MET A 70 9.75 17.93 10.24
C MET A 70 8.28 18.31 10.50
N ARG A 71 7.33 17.40 10.19
CA ARG A 71 5.89 17.64 10.02
C ARG A 71 5.03 16.45 10.48
N SER A 72 5.45 15.69 11.48
CA SER A 72 4.71 14.49 11.94
C SER A 72 3.29 14.77 12.45
N TRP A 73 2.96 16.05 12.67
CA TRP A 73 1.62 16.56 12.99
C TRP A 73 0.71 16.80 11.77
N CYS A 74 1.20 16.62 10.54
CA CYS A 74 0.35 16.59 9.34
C CYS A 74 -0.48 15.29 9.28
N SER A 75 -1.58 15.33 8.53
CA SER A 75 -2.56 14.23 8.44
C SER A 75 -2.30 13.32 7.23
N SER A 76 -1.95 13.88 6.07
CA SER A 76 -1.27 13.16 4.99
C SER A 76 -0.42 14.10 4.11
N HIS A 77 0.16 13.56 3.04
CA HIS A 77 0.96 14.32 2.07
C HIS A 77 0.62 14.00 0.60
N HIS A 78 0.84 14.98 -0.27
CA HIS A 78 0.42 14.96 -1.68
C HIS A 78 1.52 15.47 -2.61
N HIS A 79 1.90 14.67 -3.62
CA HIS A 79 2.84 15.07 -4.66
C HIS A 79 2.10 15.62 -5.89
N ILE A 80 2.29 16.89 -6.21
CA ILE A 80 1.55 17.60 -7.26
C ILE A 80 2.49 18.05 -8.39
N ARG A 81 2.38 17.42 -9.56
CA ARG A 81 3.02 17.85 -10.80
C ARG A 81 2.43 19.18 -11.23
N CYS A 82 3.29 20.17 -11.38
CA CYS A 82 2.93 21.54 -11.73
C CYS A 82 3.49 21.90 -13.11
N ALA A 83 2.60 22.34 -13.99
CA ALA A 83 2.97 22.86 -15.30
C ALA A 83 3.93 24.06 -15.17
N LYS A 84 4.88 24.18 -16.11
CA LYS A 84 5.99 25.16 -16.10
C LYS A 84 5.58 26.60 -15.75
N ARG A 85 4.35 27.01 -16.10
CA ARG A 85 3.75 28.32 -15.76
C ARG A 85 3.77 28.65 -14.26
N MET A 86 3.68 27.65 -13.37
CA MET A 86 3.65 27.84 -11.92
C MET A 86 4.98 28.37 -11.35
N PHE A 87 6.10 28.03 -11.99
CA PHE A 87 7.45 28.39 -11.53
C PHE A 87 8.02 29.66 -12.20
N GLN A 88 7.25 30.29 -13.10
CA GLN A 88 7.68 31.47 -13.85
C GLN A 88 7.17 32.76 -13.20
N LYS A 89 8.10 33.65 -12.80
CA LYS A 89 7.75 35.01 -12.37
C LYS A 89 7.14 35.78 -13.54
N ARG A 90 5.91 36.30 -13.36
CA ARG A 90 5.14 37.08 -14.35
C ARG A 90 4.59 38.35 -13.69
N SER A 91 4.29 39.39 -14.46
CA SER A 91 3.67 40.61 -13.92
C SER A 91 2.24 40.34 -13.43
N PRO A 92 1.70 41.09 -12.45
CA PRO A 92 0.35 40.86 -11.93
C PRO A 92 -0.76 40.91 -13.00
N SER A 93 -0.61 41.73 -14.04
CA SER A 93 -1.46 41.73 -15.23
C SER A 93 -1.40 40.38 -15.95
N LYS A 94 -0.23 40.01 -16.48
CA LYS A 94 0.01 38.75 -17.19
C LYS A 94 -0.31 37.49 -16.38
N MET A 95 -0.35 37.56 -15.04
CA MET A 95 -0.88 36.49 -14.21
C MET A 95 -2.42 36.42 -14.30
N LYS A 96 -3.14 37.54 -14.14
CA LYS A 96 -4.61 37.56 -14.29
C LYS A 96 -5.04 37.03 -15.66
N ASP A 97 -4.44 37.51 -16.74
CA ASP A 97 -4.78 37.12 -18.11
C ASP A 97 -4.63 35.60 -18.32
N VAL A 98 -3.54 35.03 -17.78
CA VAL A 98 -3.23 33.60 -17.87
C VAL A 98 -4.13 32.75 -16.99
N TYR A 99 -4.46 33.20 -15.78
CA TYR A 99 -5.37 32.46 -14.91
C TYR A 99 -6.83 32.54 -15.39
N ALA A 100 -7.26 33.66 -16.00
CA ALA A 100 -8.57 33.74 -16.66
C ALA A 100 -8.70 32.65 -17.74
N SER A 101 -7.74 32.58 -18.67
CA SER A 101 -7.70 31.52 -19.69
C SER A 101 -7.61 30.08 -19.14
N VAL A 102 -7.14 29.90 -17.90
CA VAL A 102 -7.16 28.59 -17.21
C VAL A 102 -8.53 28.31 -16.59
N PHE A 103 -9.22 29.31 -16.03
CA PHE A 103 -10.58 29.14 -15.50
C PHE A 103 -11.65 29.00 -16.59
N ASP A 104 -11.40 29.51 -17.80
CA ASP A 104 -12.22 29.24 -19.00
C ASP A 104 -12.01 27.82 -19.55
N SER A 105 -10.91 27.15 -19.20
CA SER A 105 -10.60 25.78 -19.63
C SER A 105 -11.27 24.73 -18.74
N HIS A 106 -11.70 23.61 -19.34
CA HIS A 106 -12.29 22.52 -18.57
C HIS A 106 -11.19 21.83 -17.73
N PRO A 107 -11.40 21.58 -16.42
CA PRO A 107 -10.42 20.89 -15.58
C PRO A 107 -10.11 19.48 -16.08
N ASP A 108 -8.83 19.14 -16.20
CA ASP A 108 -8.41 17.77 -16.43
C ASP A 108 -8.60 16.93 -15.16
N ILE A 109 -9.56 16.00 -15.23
CA ILE A 109 -9.93 15.08 -14.15
C ILE A 109 -8.77 14.19 -13.70
N HIS A 110 -7.78 13.91 -14.56
CA HIS A 110 -6.60 13.11 -14.26
C HIS A 110 -5.44 13.93 -13.68
N SER A 111 -5.56 15.26 -13.63
CA SER A 111 -4.53 16.12 -13.06
C SER A 111 -4.36 15.92 -11.55
N ASP A 112 -3.13 16.06 -11.06
CA ASP A 112 -2.82 15.96 -9.63
C ASP A 112 -3.59 16.99 -8.78
N PHE A 113 -3.90 18.17 -9.35
CA PHE A 113 -4.75 19.17 -8.72
C PHE A 113 -6.20 18.69 -8.57
N SER A 114 -6.75 17.97 -9.55
CA SER A 114 -8.08 17.37 -9.45
C SER A 114 -8.11 16.17 -8.48
N ARG A 115 -7.01 15.41 -8.34
CA ARG A 115 -6.87 14.44 -7.23
C ARG A 115 -6.91 15.14 -5.87
N LEU A 116 -6.11 16.19 -5.69
CA LEU A 116 -6.09 16.94 -4.42
C LEU A 116 -7.45 17.57 -4.11
N ALA A 117 -8.16 18.08 -5.13
CA ALA A 117 -9.53 18.57 -4.97
C ALA A 117 -10.46 17.44 -4.46
N ARG A 118 -10.50 16.28 -5.13
CA ARG A 118 -11.31 15.12 -4.71
C ARG A 118 -10.97 14.61 -3.31
N PHE A 119 -9.69 14.65 -2.92
CA PHE A 119 -9.28 14.31 -1.56
C PHE A 119 -9.85 15.29 -0.53
N LEU A 120 -9.73 16.61 -0.79
CA LEU A 120 -10.22 17.66 0.10
C LEU A 120 -11.76 17.79 0.15
N THR A 121 -12.47 17.38 -0.91
CA THR A 121 -13.94 17.32 -0.94
C THR A 121 -14.52 15.99 -0.43
N GLY A 122 -13.66 15.01 -0.08
CA GLY A 122 -14.10 13.69 0.35
C GLY A 122 -14.80 12.89 -0.76
N THR A 123 -14.38 13.07 -2.02
CA THR A 123 -14.91 12.39 -3.22
C THR A 123 -13.83 11.60 -3.98
N SER A 124 -12.79 11.16 -3.27
CA SER A 124 -11.63 10.43 -3.82
C SER A 124 -11.99 8.99 -4.22
N ILE A 125 -11.40 8.53 -5.33
CA ILE A 125 -11.57 7.17 -5.87
C ILE A 125 -10.38 6.29 -5.51
N GLY A 126 -10.64 5.24 -4.72
CA GLY A 126 -9.66 4.23 -4.33
C GLY A 126 -9.64 3.04 -5.29
N LEU A 127 -8.46 2.58 -5.69
CA LEU A 127 -8.25 1.32 -6.39
C LEU A 127 -7.62 0.28 -5.47
N VAL A 128 -8.26 -0.87 -5.30
CA VAL A 128 -7.76 -1.99 -4.47
C VAL A 128 -7.46 -3.19 -5.34
N LEU A 129 -6.23 -3.69 -5.26
CA LEU A 129 -5.72 -4.79 -6.08
C LEU A 129 -5.46 -6.03 -5.21
N GLY A 130 -6.22 -7.09 -5.43
CA GLY A 130 -6.11 -8.32 -4.65
C GLY A 130 -4.90 -9.20 -4.98
N GLY A 131 -4.61 -10.16 -4.11
CA GLY A 131 -3.57 -11.17 -4.31
C GLY A 131 -4.02 -12.33 -5.19
N GLY A 132 -3.05 -13.00 -5.85
CA GLY A 132 -3.31 -14.11 -6.80
C GLY A 132 -2.12 -14.57 -7.66
N GLY A 133 -0.88 -14.18 -7.31
CA GLY A 133 0.32 -14.52 -8.10
C GLY A 133 0.22 -14.06 -9.56
N ALA A 134 0.61 -14.89 -10.53
CA ALA A 134 0.60 -14.58 -11.96
C ALA A 134 -0.74 -14.03 -12.51
N ARG A 135 -1.87 -14.34 -11.86
CA ARG A 135 -3.19 -13.77 -12.19
C ARG A 135 -3.24 -12.25 -12.08
N GLY A 136 -2.38 -11.64 -11.25
CA GLY A 136 -2.25 -10.19 -11.11
C GLY A 136 -1.79 -9.45 -12.36
N ALA A 137 -1.36 -10.12 -13.42
CA ALA A 137 -1.21 -9.50 -14.74
C ALA A 137 -2.54 -8.89 -15.25
N ALA A 138 -3.70 -9.38 -14.79
CA ALA A 138 -5.01 -8.80 -15.08
C ALA A 138 -5.16 -7.38 -14.51
N HIS A 139 -4.47 -7.05 -13.40
CA HIS A 139 -4.48 -5.70 -12.83
C HIS A 139 -3.96 -4.65 -13.81
N VAL A 140 -2.97 -5.02 -14.64
CA VAL A 140 -2.40 -4.13 -15.66
C VAL A 140 -3.44 -3.77 -16.72
N GLY A 141 -4.17 -4.77 -17.23
CA GLY A 141 -5.28 -4.56 -18.18
C GLY A 141 -6.48 -3.84 -17.56
N MET A 142 -6.78 -4.09 -16.28
CA MET A 142 -7.81 -3.37 -15.54
C MET A 142 -7.46 -1.88 -15.38
N ILE A 143 -6.22 -1.54 -15.01
CA ILE A 143 -5.75 -0.15 -14.91
C ILE A 143 -5.78 0.56 -16.27
N GLN A 144 -5.42 -0.14 -17.35
CA GLN A 144 -5.62 0.37 -18.72
C GLN A 144 -7.09 0.70 -18.97
N ALA A 145 -8.02 -0.22 -18.68
CA ALA A 145 -9.44 -0.01 -18.91
C ALA A 145 -10.06 1.10 -18.04
N ILE A 146 -9.64 1.24 -16.78
CA ILE A 146 -10.03 2.34 -15.87
C ILE A 146 -9.58 3.69 -16.46
N THR A 147 -8.34 3.76 -16.93
CA THR A 147 -7.75 4.97 -17.51
C THR A 147 -8.42 5.34 -18.85
N GLU A 148 -8.63 4.37 -19.75
CA GLU A 148 -9.37 4.58 -21.01
C GLU A 148 -10.84 4.98 -20.80
N ALA A 149 -11.45 4.58 -19.67
CA ALA A 149 -12.81 4.97 -19.31
C ALA A 149 -12.91 6.40 -18.73
N GLY A 150 -11.80 7.12 -18.56
CA GLY A 150 -11.78 8.45 -17.95
C GLY A 150 -12.05 8.43 -16.44
N ILE A 151 -11.80 7.31 -15.76
CA ILE A 151 -11.99 7.21 -14.31
C ILE A 151 -10.65 7.52 -13.62
N PRO A 152 -10.57 8.52 -12.73
CA PRO A 152 -9.36 8.82 -11.99
C PRO A 152 -9.06 7.76 -10.92
N ILE A 153 -7.78 7.55 -10.63
CA ILE A 153 -7.29 6.72 -9.53
C ILE A 153 -6.57 7.66 -8.56
N ASP A 154 -7.15 7.90 -7.39
CA ASP A 154 -6.63 8.88 -6.42
C ASP A 154 -5.78 8.22 -5.33
N ILE A 155 -6.14 7.00 -4.91
CA ILE A 155 -5.47 6.23 -3.85
C ILE A 155 -5.36 4.77 -4.30
N VAL A 156 -4.28 4.06 -3.93
CA VAL A 156 -4.08 2.66 -4.30
C VAL A 156 -3.78 1.78 -3.08
N GLY A 157 -4.47 0.66 -2.96
CA GLY A 157 -4.20 -0.40 -1.98
C GLY A 157 -3.88 -1.71 -2.67
N GLY A 158 -2.96 -2.50 -2.12
CA GLY A 158 -2.59 -3.77 -2.74
C GLY A 158 -2.16 -4.87 -1.76
N VAL A 159 -2.33 -6.12 -2.18
CA VAL A 159 -1.88 -7.31 -1.43
C VAL A 159 -1.21 -8.30 -2.38
N SER A 160 -0.08 -8.90 -1.97
CA SER A 160 0.67 -9.86 -2.78
C SER A 160 1.00 -9.26 -4.17
N ILE A 161 0.69 -9.94 -5.27
CA ILE A 161 0.86 -9.37 -6.61
C ILE A 161 0.13 -8.03 -6.81
N GLY A 162 -0.99 -7.80 -6.12
CA GLY A 162 -1.70 -6.52 -6.13
C GLY A 162 -0.91 -5.40 -5.45
N ALA A 163 -0.10 -5.71 -4.43
CA ALA A 163 0.86 -4.77 -3.84
C ALA A 163 1.94 -4.42 -4.86
N PHE A 164 2.54 -5.41 -5.51
CA PHE A 164 3.56 -5.17 -6.55
C PHE A 164 3.02 -4.30 -7.70
N MET A 165 1.86 -4.66 -8.27
CA MET A 165 1.28 -3.92 -9.40
C MET A 165 0.79 -2.53 -8.97
N GLY A 166 0.23 -2.39 -7.76
CA GLY A 166 -0.20 -1.11 -7.20
C GLY A 166 0.98 -0.16 -6.96
N ALA A 167 2.03 -0.63 -6.29
CA ALA A 167 3.27 0.11 -6.07
C ALA A 167 3.90 0.56 -7.40
N LEU A 168 3.96 -0.33 -8.39
CA LEU A 168 4.54 -0.01 -9.71
C LEU A 168 3.71 1.03 -10.46
N TRP A 169 2.38 0.96 -10.40
CA TRP A 169 1.50 2.00 -10.92
C TRP A 169 1.73 3.34 -10.22
N CYS A 170 1.83 3.37 -8.89
CA CYS A 170 2.08 4.61 -8.14
C CYS A 170 3.49 5.19 -8.38
N GLN A 171 4.48 4.34 -8.68
CA GLN A 171 5.86 4.75 -8.98
C GLN A 171 5.99 5.34 -10.39
N GLU A 172 5.35 4.73 -11.38
CA GLU A 172 5.44 5.16 -12.78
C GLU A 172 4.39 6.23 -13.12
N ASN A 173 3.12 6.00 -12.73
CA ASN A 173 1.96 6.83 -13.02
C ASN A 173 1.96 7.34 -14.49
N LYS A 174 2.22 6.38 -15.38
CA LYS A 174 2.22 6.40 -16.86
C LYS A 174 2.00 4.97 -17.35
N LEU A 175 0.96 4.75 -18.17
CA LEU A 175 0.50 3.40 -18.54
C LEU A 175 1.53 2.57 -19.30
N GLU A 176 2.26 3.18 -20.24
CA GLU A 176 3.26 2.50 -21.08
C GLU A 176 4.40 1.93 -20.24
N THR A 177 5.05 2.76 -19.43
CA THR A 177 6.18 2.38 -18.57
C THR A 177 5.76 1.38 -17.48
N PHE A 178 4.56 1.55 -16.92
CA PHE A 178 3.96 0.58 -16.00
C PHE A 178 3.79 -0.79 -16.66
N THR A 179 3.17 -0.84 -17.84
CA THR A 179 2.92 -2.08 -18.60
C THR A 179 4.23 -2.76 -19.02
N GLN A 180 5.22 -1.98 -19.47
CA GLN A 180 6.54 -2.48 -19.83
C GLN A 180 7.25 -3.14 -18.63
N LYS A 181 7.36 -2.44 -17.49
CA LYS A 181 8.03 -2.99 -16.31
C LYS A 181 7.28 -4.20 -15.72
N ALA A 182 5.96 -4.17 -15.73
CA ALA A 182 5.14 -5.31 -15.29
C ALA A 182 5.37 -6.56 -16.15
N ARG A 183 5.49 -6.37 -17.48
CA ARG A 183 5.87 -7.42 -18.43
C ARG A 183 7.28 -7.95 -18.15
N GLU A 184 8.28 -7.06 -18.09
CA GLU A 184 9.69 -7.41 -17.90
C GLU A 184 9.92 -8.22 -16.62
N TRP A 185 9.37 -7.77 -15.48
CA TRP A 185 9.44 -8.51 -14.22
C TRP A 185 8.69 -9.85 -14.28
N SER A 186 7.50 -9.90 -14.90
CA SER A 186 6.73 -11.14 -15.03
C SER A 186 7.44 -12.18 -15.91
N HIS A 187 8.12 -11.76 -16.98
CA HIS A 187 8.98 -12.66 -17.74
C HIS A 187 10.23 -13.07 -16.95
N GLY A 188 10.85 -12.17 -16.17
CA GLY A 188 11.94 -12.51 -15.25
C GLY A 188 11.57 -13.63 -14.27
N MET A 189 10.34 -13.62 -13.75
CA MET A 189 9.78 -14.66 -12.87
C MET A 189 9.51 -16.02 -13.56
N THR A 190 9.78 -16.16 -14.86
CA THR A 190 9.79 -17.48 -15.55
C THR A 190 11.15 -18.18 -15.52
N SER A 191 12.21 -17.51 -15.04
CA SER A 191 13.58 -18.05 -15.04
C SER A 191 13.85 -18.98 -13.85
N TYR A 192 13.51 -20.27 -14.02
CA TYR A 192 13.73 -21.32 -13.03
C TYR A 192 15.17 -21.37 -12.48
N TRP A 193 16.18 -21.05 -13.29
CA TRP A 193 17.60 -21.07 -12.88
C TRP A 193 17.90 -20.16 -11.68
N ARG A 194 17.27 -18.98 -11.60
CA ARG A 194 17.45 -18.07 -10.45
C ARG A 194 16.79 -18.61 -9.18
N GLN A 195 15.71 -19.38 -9.31
CA GLN A 195 15.03 -20.03 -8.18
C GLN A 195 15.78 -21.29 -7.71
N ILE A 196 16.29 -22.11 -8.64
CA ILE A 196 17.07 -23.32 -8.32
C ILE A 196 18.33 -22.98 -7.51
N LEU A 197 19.00 -21.86 -7.82
CA LEU A 197 20.16 -21.36 -7.07
C LEU A 197 19.80 -20.68 -5.72
N ASP A 198 18.52 -20.45 -5.46
CA ASP A 198 17.99 -19.85 -4.21
C ASP A 198 17.44 -20.94 -3.26
N LEU A 199 17.52 -22.23 -3.65
CA LEU A 199 16.99 -23.34 -2.86
C LEU A 199 17.80 -23.54 -1.56
N THR A 200 17.11 -23.72 -0.43
CA THR A 200 17.74 -23.87 0.90
C THR A 200 17.24 -25.12 1.64
N TYR A 201 17.87 -25.44 2.77
CA TYR A 201 17.46 -26.56 3.60
C TYR A 201 16.09 -26.26 4.26
N PRO A 202 15.03 -27.05 4.00
CA PRO A 202 13.64 -26.60 4.20
C PRO A 202 13.13 -26.77 5.64
N VAL A 203 13.82 -26.14 6.59
CA VAL A 203 13.37 -26.02 8.00
C VAL A 203 12.27 -24.95 8.13
N ALA A 204 12.37 -23.85 7.38
CA ALA A 204 11.43 -22.73 7.43
C ALA A 204 10.80 -22.40 6.06
N ALA A 205 11.54 -22.60 4.96
CA ALA A 205 11.10 -22.32 3.59
C ALA A 205 11.94 -23.10 2.57
N MET A 206 11.41 -23.30 1.36
CA MET A 206 12.14 -23.97 0.27
C MET A 206 13.24 -23.10 -0.35
N PHE A 207 13.08 -21.78 -0.38
CA PHE A 207 14.04 -20.83 -0.95
C PHE A 207 14.51 -19.81 0.11
N THR A 208 15.74 -19.28 0.03
CA THR A 208 16.16 -18.16 0.91
C THR A 208 15.36 -16.89 0.57
N GLY A 209 14.96 -16.77 -0.70
CA GLY A 209 14.22 -15.63 -1.24
C GLY A 209 15.13 -14.50 -1.72
N GLU A 210 16.45 -14.68 -1.76
CA GLU A 210 17.40 -13.67 -2.20
C GLU A 210 17.22 -13.32 -3.69
N ALA A 211 16.99 -14.30 -4.55
CA ALA A 211 16.68 -14.03 -5.96
C ALA A 211 15.37 -13.26 -6.13
N PHE A 212 14.42 -13.46 -5.20
CA PHE A 212 13.14 -12.76 -5.18
C PHE A 212 13.26 -11.33 -4.62
N ASN A 213 13.99 -11.15 -3.49
CA ASN A 213 14.34 -9.85 -2.92
C ASN A 213 14.93 -8.94 -3.98
N ARG A 214 15.95 -9.45 -4.69
CA ARG A 214 16.67 -8.75 -5.76
C ARG A 214 15.77 -8.42 -6.95
N SER A 215 14.90 -9.32 -7.39
CA SER A 215 13.94 -9.02 -8.48
C SER A 215 12.95 -7.90 -8.16
N ILE A 216 12.60 -7.71 -6.88
CA ILE A 216 11.73 -6.62 -6.42
C ILE A 216 12.55 -5.34 -6.23
N TYR A 217 13.77 -5.44 -5.69
CA TYR A 217 14.70 -4.31 -5.56
C TYR A 217 15.11 -3.72 -6.93
N GLU A 218 15.32 -4.55 -7.96
CA GLU A 218 15.57 -4.13 -9.36
C GLU A 218 14.45 -3.22 -9.91
N VAL A 219 13.21 -3.37 -9.43
CA VAL A 219 12.03 -2.63 -9.93
C VAL A 219 11.77 -1.33 -9.17
N PHE A 220 11.97 -1.33 -7.84
CA PHE A 220 11.64 -0.21 -6.96
C PHE A 220 12.86 0.60 -6.48
N GLY A 221 14.00 -0.07 -6.30
CA GLY A 221 15.17 0.45 -5.59
C GLY A 221 14.90 0.75 -4.11
N ASP A 222 15.77 1.55 -3.48
CA ASP A 222 15.63 2.01 -2.09
C ASP A 222 14.58 3.15 -1.93
N ARG A 223 13.47 3.08 -2.67
CA ARG A 223 12.34 3.99 -2.47
C ARG A 223 11.57 3.65 -1.21
N GLN A 224 11.04 4.68 -0.57
CA GLN A 224 10.04 4.52 0.47
C GLN A 224 8.62 4.67 -0.13
N ILE A 225 7.58 4.23 0.57
CA ILE A 225 6.18 4.33 0.12
C ILE A 225 5.77 5.80 -0.09
N GLU A 226 6.23 6.67 0.79
CA GLU A 226 6.03 8.11 0.78
C GLU A 226 6.67 8.83 -0.42
N ASP A 227 7.54 8.18 -1.20
CA ASP A 227 8.11 8.72 -2.45
C ASP A 227 7.26 8.41 -3.71
N LEU A 228 6.04 7.92 -3.55
CA LEU A 228 5.14 7.57 -4.66
C LEU A 228 4.25 8.74 -5.11
N TRP A 229 3.86 8.77 -6.39
CA TRP A 229 3.03 9.85 -6.94
C TRP A 229 1.58 9.84 -6.44
N LEU A 230 1.09 8.67 -6.01
CA LEU A 230 -0.25 8.45 -5.48
C LEU A 230 -0.11 7.88 -4.07
N PRO A 231 -0.95 8.31 -3.09
CA PRO A 231 -1.05 7.66 -1.79
C PRO A 231 -1.28 6.15 -1.94
N TYR A 232 -0.41 5.36 -1.30
CA TYR A 232 -0.33 3.92 -1.46
C TYR A 232 -0.29 3.20 -0.11
N PHE A 233 -0.89 2.02 -0.03
CA PHE A 233 -0.67 1.10 1.09
C PHE A 233 -0.57 -0.36 0.65
N THR A 234 0.11 -1.17 1.47
CA THR A 234 0.15 -2.63 1.36
C THR A 234 -0.15 -3.31 2.68
N VAL A 235 -0.69 -4.52 2.64
CA VAL A 235 -1.00 -5.34 3.83
C VAL A 235 -0.09 -6.56 3.90
N THR A 236 0.36 -6.90 5.10
CA THR A 236 1.10 -8.15 5.41
C THR A 236 0.42 -8.89 6.56
N THR A 237 0.55 -10.21 6.59
CA THR A 237 0.25 -10.99 7.79
C THR A 237 1.44 -10.92 8.73
N ASP A 238 1.28 -10.28 9.89
CA ASP A 238 2.28 -10.32 10.96
C ASP A 238 2.03 -11.58 11.81
N ILE A 239 2.96 -12.54 11.76
CA ILE A 239 2.83 -13.80 12.53
C ILE A 239 3.38 -13.68 13.95
N THR A 240 4.14 -12.64 14.26
CA THR A 240 4.60 -12.34 15.62
C THR A 240 3.45 -11.80 16.49
N SER A 241 2.61 -10.92 15.92
CA SER A 241 1.42 -10.38 16.59
C SER A 241 0.09 -11.03 16.17
N SER A 242 0.11 -11.94 15.20
CA SER A 242 -1.07 -12.64 14.66
C SER A 242 -2.16 -11.71 14.11
N CYS A 243 -1.79 -10.60 13.47
CA CYS A 243 -2.72 -9.56 13.00
C CYS A 243 -2.38 -9.02 11.58
N PRO A 244 -3.33 -8.36 10.90
CA PRO A 244 -3.04 -7.63 9.67
C PRO A 244 -2.24 -6.35 9.96
N ARG A 245 -1.05 -6.23 9.39
CA ARG A 245 -0.19 -5.04 9.48
C ARG A 245 -0.28 -4.25 8.18
N ILE A 246 -0.57 -2.94 8.30
CA ILE A 246 -0.80 -2.02 7.18
C ILE A 246 0.43 -1.12 7.05
N HIS A 247 1.02 -1.08 5.87
CA HIS A 247 2.22 -0.28 5.59
C HIS A 247 1.85 0.90 4.69
N ARG A 248 1.89 2.10 5.26
CA ARG A 248 1.72 3.40 4.58
C ARG A 248 3.03 4.17 4.41
N HIS A 249 4.10 3.73 5.07
CA HIS A 249 5.35 4.46 5.24
C HIS A 249 6.55 3.50 5.24
N GLY A 250 7.74 3.96 4.83
CA GLY A 250 8.99 3.20 4.82
C GLY A 250 9.21 2.31 3.58
N SER A 251 10.17 1.38 3.68
CA SER A 251 10.82 0.75 2.53
C SER A 251 9.86 -0.04 1.62
N LEU A 252 9.63 0.48 0.42
CA LEU A 252 8.63 0.00 -0.53
C LEU A 252 8.91 -1.45 -0.96
N TRP A 253 10.16 -1.74 -1.33
CA TRP A 253 10.55 -3.06 -1.80
C TRP A 253 10.41 -4.13 -0.70
N ARG A 254 10.74 -3.80 0.56
CA ARG A 254 10.62 -4.74 1.70
C ARG A 254 9.16 -5.08 1.96
N TYR A 255 8.26 -4.10 2.00
CA TYR A 255 6.85 -4.36 2.32
C TYR A 255 6.06 -4.97 1.15
N VAL A 256 6.43 -4.67 -0.10
CA VAL A 256 5.93 -5.41 -1.28
C VAL A 256 6.40 -6.87 -1.25
N ARG A 257 7.70 -7.14 -1.02
CA ARG A 257 8.25 -8.50 -0.84
C ARG A 257 7.52 -9.23 0.27
N SER A 258 7.36 -8.60 1.44
CA SER A 258 6.64 -9.16 2.59
C SER A 258 5.21 -9.54 2.22
N SER A 259 4.49 -8.65 1.55
CA SER A 259 3.11 -8.88 1.12
C SER A 259 2.97 -10.02 0.10
N MET A 260 4.07 -10.43 -0.55
CA MET A 260 4.15 -11.56 -1.50
C MET A 260 4.81 -12.82 -0.90
N SER A 261 5.13 -12.83 0.40
CA SER A 261 5.89 -13.92 1.04
C SER A 261 4.99 -15.09 1.42
N LEU A 262 4.82 -16.03 0.48
CA LEU A 262 4.03 -17.24 0.70
C LEU A 262 4.72 -18.20 1.67
N SER A 263 3.96 -18.66 2.67
CA SER A 263 4.42 -19.58 3.73
C SER A 263 5.00 -20.88 3.14
N GLY A 264 6.13 -21.33 3.68
CA GLY A 264 6.88 -22.50 3.20
C GLY A 264 7.60 -22.32 1.84
N TYR A 265 7.26 -21.29 1.06
CA TYR A 265 7.95 -20.97 -0.19
C TYR A 265 9.18 -20.10 0.07
N ILE A 266 9.00 -18.96 0.76
CA ILE A 266 10.04 -17.97 1.08
C ILE A 266 9.92 -17.64 2.59
N PRO A 267 11.02 -17.44 3.34
CA PRO A 267 10.98 -17.17 4.77
C PRO A 267 10.28 -15.84 5.08
N PRO A 268 9.60 -15.70 6.23
CA PRO A 268 9.04 -14.42 6.68
C PRO A 268 10.08 -13.29 6.60
N LEU A 269 9.67 -12.11 6.15
CA LEU A 269 10.57 -10.95 6.19
C LEU A 269 10.60 -10.41 7.62
N CYS A 270 11.79 -10.35 8.21
CA CYS A 270 11.98 -9.65 9.49
C CYS A 270 11.98 -8.13 9.26
N ASP A 271 11.09 -7.43 9.95
CA ASP A 271 10.98 -5.98 9.92
C ASP A 271 12.10 -5.35 10.78
N PRO A 272 13.02 -4.54 10.21
CA PRO A 272 14.10 -3.91 10.98
C PRO A 272 13.63 -2.77 11.89
N VAL A 273 12.32 -2.46 11.92
CA VAL A 273 11.74 -1.49 12.86
C VAL A 273 11.64 -2.09 14.26
N ASP A 274 11.13 -3.32 14.39
CA ASP A 274 10.71 -3.94 15.65
C ASP A 274 11.03 -5.45 15.77
N GLY A 275 11.52 -6.09 14.72
CA GLY A 275 11.83 -7.53 14.69
C GLY A 275 10.65 -8.45 14.37
N HIS A 276 9.49 -7.90 13.97
CA HIS A 276 8.31 -8.71 13.65
C HIS A 276 8.49 -9.49 12.34
N LEU A 277 7.86 -10.67 12.26
CA LEU A 277 7.94 -11.57 11.11
C LEU A 277 6.72 -11.39 10.20
N LEU A 278 6.96 -11.01 8.94
CA LEU A 278 5.92 -10.64 7.98
C LEU A 278 5.79 -11.66 6.84
N LEU A 279 4.56 -12.08 6.55
CA LEU A 279 4.17 -12.95 5.43
C LEU A 279 3.10 -12.29 4.54
N ASP A 280 2.74 -12.98 3.45
CA ASP A 280 1.74 -12.53 2.47
C ASP A 280 0.46 -12.04 3.13
N GLY A 281 -0.04 -10.86 2.72
CA GLY A 281 -1.22 -10.24 3.33
C GLY A 281 -2.53 -10.99 3.06
N GLY A 282 -2.53 -11.89 2.07
CA GLY A 282 -3.73 -12.58 1.62
C GLY A 282 -4.32 -13.54 2.66
N TYR A 283 -3.52 -14.10 3.56
CA TYR A 283 -4.00 -14.99 4.62
C TYR A 283 -5.00 -14.29 5.56
N VAL A 284 -4.71 -13.03 5.91
CA VAL A 284 -5.61 -12.17 6.69
C VAL A 284 -6.65 -11.50 5.80
N ASN A 285 -6.23 -10.76 4.76
CA ASN A 285 -7.12 -9.94 3.92
C ASN A 285 -6.57 -9.83 2.49
N ASN A 286 -7.08 -10.64 1.55
CA ASN A 286 -6.64 -10.66 0.15
C ASN A 286 -7.25 -9.53 -0.72
N LEU A 287 -8.17 -8.71 -0.21
CA LEU A 287 -8.81 -7.62 -0.96
C LEU A 287 -9.23 -6.47 -0.02
N PRO A 288 -8.28 -5.61 0.41
CA PRO A 288 -8.44 -4.70 1.55
C PRO A 288 -9.23 -3.41 1.23
N ALA A 289 -10.46 -3.57 0.74
CA ALA A 289 -11.39 -2.46 0.51
C ALA A 289 -11.94 -1.85 1.81
N ASP A 290 -11.96 -2.62 2.89
CA ASP A 290 -12.20 -2.14 4.26
C ASP A 290 -11.13 -1.13 4.68
N ILE A 291 -9.85 -1.47 4.54
CA ILE A 291 -8.73 -0.57 4.89
C ILE A 291 -8.70 0.68 4.00
N MET A 292 -8.98 0.53 2.69
CA MET A 292 -9.11 1.67 1.77
C MET A 292 -10.25 2.63 2.19
N ARG A 293 -11.34 2.12 2.76
CA ARG A 293 -12.43 2.95 3.28
C ARG A 293 -12.11 3.57 4.63
N GLU A 294 -11.67 2.77 5.58
CA GLU A 294 -11.57 3.14 7.00
C GLU A 294 -10.27 3.88 7.34
N VAL A 295 -9.16 3.58 6.66
CA VAL A 295 -7.82 4.13 6.95
C VAL A 295 -7.40 5.18 5.91
N MET A 296 -7.78 5.01 4.64
CA MET A 296 -7.43 5.93 3.56
C MET A 296 -8.56 6.90 3.15
N GLY A 297 -9.79 6.67 3.61
CA GLY A 297 -10.90 7.62 3.47
C GLY A 297 -11.53 7.76 2.07
N ALA A 298 -11.35 6.78 1.17
CA ALA A 298 -11.92 6.86 -0.19
C ALA A 298 -13.47 6.83 -0.21
N GLU A 299 -14.12 7.69 -1.01
CA GLU A 299 -15.59 7.73 -1.14
C GLU A 299 -16.11 6.55 -1.96
N THR A 300 -15.44 6.23 -3.07
CA THR A 300 -15.78 5.14 -4.00
C THR A 300 -14.58 4.23 -4.19
N ILE A 301 -14.79 2.90 -4.15
CA ILE A 301 -13.71 1.92 -4.26
C ILE A 301 -13.93 0.97 -5.44
N LEU A 302 -12.93 0.84 -6.31
CA LEU A 302 -12.83 -0.21 -7.31
C LEU A 302 -11.97 -1.34 -6.74
N ALA A 303 -12.54 -2.52 -6.50
CA ALA A 303 -11.84 -3.65 -5.90
C ALA A 303 -11.67 -4.80 -6.90
N VAL A 304 -10.44 -5.01 -7.38
CA VAL A 304 -10.10 -6.01 -8.40
C VAL A 304 -9.60 -7.29 -7.73
N ASP A 305 -10.41 -8.34 -7.78
CA ASP A 305 -10.10 -9.68 -7.27
C ASP A 305 -9.50 -10.56 -8.37
N VAL A 306 -8.33 -11.14 -8.08
CA VAL A 306 -7.59 -12.08 -8.94
C VAL A 306 -7.25 -13.39 -8.21
N GLY A 307 -7.81 -13.62 -7.01
CA GLY A 307 -7.52 -14.80 -6.19
C GLY A 307 -8.03 -16.10 -6.82
N SER A 308 -7.56 -17.25 -6.33
CA SER A 308 -8.13 -18.56 -6.69
C SER A 308 -9.51 -18.75 -6.06
N GLN A 309 -10.47 -19.26 -6.83
CA GLN A 309 -11.63 -19.94 -6.25
C GLN A 309 -11.26 -21.40 -6.00
N ASP A 310 -11.54 -21.87 -4.78
CA ASP A 310 -11.51 -23.28 -4.44
C ASP A 310 -12.71 -24.00 -5.05
N ASP A 311 -12.50 -25.22 -5.54
CA ASP A 311 -13.60 -26.09 -5.97
C ASP A 311 -14.41 -26.57 -4.75
N PRO A 312 -15.74 -26.34 -4.71
CA PRO A 312 -16.63 -26.87 -3.68
C PRO A 312 -17.11 -28.30 -3.96
N ASP A 313 -16.95 -28.84 -5.18
CA ASP A 313 -17.41 -30.18 -5.56
C ASP A 313 -16.44 -31.27 -5.08
N MET A 314 -16.40 -31.43 -3.75
CA MET A 314 -15.64 -32.46 -3.06
C MET A 314 -16.48 -33.71 -2.83
N THR A 315 -15.88 -34.88 -3.06
CA THR A 315 -16.54 -36.17 -2.89
C THR A 315 -16.78 -36.43 -1.41
N ASN A 316 -18.04 -36.46 -0.98
CA ASN A 316 -18.40 -36.94 0.35
C ASN A 316 -18.00 -38.42 0.50
N TYR A 317 -17.04 -38.68 1.41
CA TYR A 317 -16.51 -40.01 1.72
C TYR A 317 -16.99 -40.55 3.08
N GLY A 318 -17.86 -39.84 3.79
CA GLY A 318 -18.28 -40.17 5.15
C GLY A 318 -17.22 -39.89 6.21
N ASP A 319 -17.35 -40.51 7.39
CA ASP A 319 -16.59 -40.13 8.59
C ASP A 319 -15.12 -40.60 8.60
N THR A 320 -14.72 -41.49 7.67
CA THR A 320 -13.36 -42.04 7.62
C THR A 320 -12.84 -42.14 6.19
N LEU A 321 -11.54 -41.96 6.02
CA LEU A 321 -10.89 -42.01 4.72
C LEU A 321 -9.55 -42.76 4.79
N SER A 322 -9.39 -43.77 3.93
CA SER A 322 -8.14 -44.51 3.80
C SER A 322 -7.32 -44.02 2.61
N GLY A 323 -6.04 -43.68 2.84
CA GLY A 323 -5.11 -43.34 1.77
C GLY A 323 -4.90 -44.49 0.77
N TRP A 324 -4.98 -45.75 1.23
CA TRP A 324 -4.95 -46.93 0.37
C TRP A 324 -6.18 -47.03 -0.53
N TRP A 325 -7.36 -46.65 -0.02
CA TRP A 325 -8.58 -46.58 -0.82
C TRP A 325 -8.49 -45.47 -1.88
N LEU A 326 -7.96 -44.29 -1.55
CA LEU A 326 -7.68 -43.23 -2.54
C LEU A 326 -6.72 -43.70 -3.64
N LEU A 327 -5.64 -44.39 -3.27
CA LEU A 327 -4.64 -44.89 -4.22
C LEU A 327 -5.23 -45.97 -5.14
N TRP A 328 -6.01 -46.91 -4.59
CA TRP A 328 -6.77 -47.90 -5.37
C TRP A 328 -7.80 -47.24 -6.31
N LYS A 329 -8.53 -46.24 -5.81
CA LYS A 329 -9.51 -45.45 -6.58
C LYS A 329 -8.86 -44.65 -7.73
N ARG A 330 -7.63 -44.19 -7.54
CA ARG A 330 -6.83 -43.48 -8.55
C ARG A 330 -6.24 -44.42 -9.61
N TRP A 331 -6.01 -45.69 -9.28
CA TRP A 331 -5.44 -46.68 -10.20
C TRP A 331 -6.50 -47.45 -11.01
N ASN A 332 -7.70 -47.65 -10.48
CA ASN A 332 -8.78 -48.38 -11.16
C ASN A 332 -9.51 -47.49 -12.21
N PRO A 333 -9.36 -47.75 -13.53
CA PRO A 333 -9.95 -46.92 -14.58
C PRO A 333 -11.47 -47.02 -14.70
N PHE A 334 -12.11 -48.00 -14.04
CA PHE A 334 -13.56 -48.18 -14.05
C PHE A 334 -14.26 -47.52 -12.85
N SER A 335 -13.52 -46.90 -11.93
CA SER A 335 -14.12 -46.14 -10.82
C SER A 335 -14.52 -44.74 -11.26
N LYS A 336 -15.61 -44.22 -10.69
CA LYS A 336 -15.81 -42.76 -10.62
C LYS A 336 -14.57 -42.11 -9.99
N PRO A 337 -14.06 -40.99 -10.53
CA PRO A 337 -12.95 -40.26 -9.93
C PRO A 337 -13.40 -39.67 -8.58
N VAL A 338 -12.48 -39.64 -7.62
CA VAL A 338 -12.71 -39.13 -6.26
C VAL A 338 -11.94 -37.82 -6.10
N ARG A 339 -12.63 -36.74 -5.72
CA ARG A 339 -12.02 -35.46 -5.34
C ARG A 339 -12.02 -35.34 -3.82
N VAL A 340 -10.83 -35.30 -3.24
CA VAL A 340 -10.57 -34.99 -1.82
C VAL A 340 -9.37 -34.06 -1.80
N PRO A 341 -9.37 -32.99 -0.98
CA PRO A 341 -8.23 -32.09 -0.89
C PRO A 341 -7.00 -32.82 -0.33
N ASN A 342 -5.84 -32.56 -0.92
CA ASN A 342 -4.56 -33.07 -0.44
C ASN A 342 -4.03 -32.25 0.75
N LEU A 343 -3.03 -32.74 1.49
CA LEU A 343 -2.53 -32.05 2.68
C LEU A 343 -2.08 -30.58 2.43
N PRO A 344 -1.30 -30.26 1.37
CA PRO A 344 -1.03 -28.86 0.98
C PRO A 344 -2.29 -28.04 0.69
N GLU A 345 -3.30 -28.61 0.04
CA GLU A 345 -4.57 -27.94 -0.25
C GLU A 345 -5.38 -27.66 1.03
N ILE A 346 -5.40 -28.61 1.98
CA ILE A 346 -6.01 -28.42 3.30
C ILE A 346 -5.30 -27.30 4.06
N GLN A 347 -3.95 -27.30 4.08
CA GLN A 347 -3.16 -26.24 4.71
C GLN A 347 -3.42 -24.87 4.07
N SER A 348 -3.51 -24.80 2.74
CA SER A 348 -3.85 -23.57 2.02
C SER A 348 -5.26 -23.09 2.38
N ARG A 349 -6.29 -23.94 2.29
CA ARG A 349 -7.68 -23.58 2.63
C ARG A 349 -7.82 -23.09 4.07
N LEU A 350 -7.09 -23.70 5.02
CA LEU A 350 -7.04 -23.25 6.42
C LEU A 350 -6.36 -21.87 6.54
N ALA A 351 -5.26 -21.62 5.84
CA ALA A 351 -4.52 -20.37 5.93
C ALA A 351 -5.30 -19.14 5.41
N TYR A 352 -6.22 -19.31 4.45
CA TYR A 352 -7.04 -18.24 3.88
C TYR A 352 -8.45 -18.13 4.49
N VAL A 353 -8.82 -18.96 5.48
CA VAL A 353 -10.21 -19.05 5.99
C VAL A 353 -10.74 -17.74 6.58
N SER A 354 -9.88 -16.93 7.21
CA SER A 354 -10.26 -15.61 7.76
C SER A 354 -10.56 -14.60 6.65
N CYS A 355 -9.70 -14.55 5.62
CA CYS A 355 -9.84 -13.69 4.46
C CYS A 355 -11.17 -13.90 3.73
N VAL A 356 -11.61 -15.15 3.52
CA VAL A 356 -12.89 -15.44 2.82
C VAL A 356 -14.06 -14.72 3.50
N ARG A 357 -14.07 -14.64 4.83
CA ARG A 357 -15.10 -13.93 5.60
C ARG A 357 -15.03 -12.40 5.46
N GLN A 358 -13.84 -11.81 5.25
CA GLN A 358 -13.72 -10.38 4.92
C GLN A 358 -14.14 -10.09 3.48
N LEU A 359 -13.70 -10.92 2.53
CA LEU A 359 -14.07 -10.80 1.11
C LEU A 359 -15.59 -10.83 0.90
N GLU A 360 -16.31 -11.69 1.65
CA GLU A 360 -17.77 -11.74 1.62
C GLU A 360 -18.47 -10.50 2.21
N LYS A 361 -17.81 -9.71 3.08
CA LYS A 361 -18.32 -8.39 3.49
C LYS A 361 -18.07 -7.34 2.40
N VAL A 362 -16.86 -7.35 1.83
CA VAL A 362 -16.44 -6.42 0.77
C VAL A 362 -17.37 -6.51 -0.45
N LYS A 363 -17.73 -7.72 -0.89
CA LYS A 363 -18.70 -7.95 -1.98
C LYS A 363 -20.11 -7.43 -1.73
N ARG A 364 -20.48 -7.15 -0.47
CA ARG A 364 -21.83 -6.73 -0.05
C ARG A 364 -21.86 -5.26 0.41
N SER A 365 -20.78 -4.51 0.15
CA SER A 365 -20.61 -3.14 0.61
C SER A 365 -20.94 -2.14 -0.50
N ASP A 366 -21.93 -1.29 -0.29
CA ASP A 366 -22.42 -0.33 -1.31
C ASP A 366 -21.35 0.65 -1.84
N TYR A 367 -20.27 0.85 -1.07
CA TYR A 367 -19.14 1.70 -1.45
C TYR A 367 -18.07 0.99 -2.32
N VAL A 368 -18.27 -0.31 -2.63
CA VAL A 368 -17.31 -1.14 -3.38
C VAL A 368 -17.89 -1.64 -4.70
N THR A 369 -17.33 -1.17 -5.81
CA THR A 369 -17.44 -1.82 -7.10
C THR A 369 -16.50 -3.03 -7.12
N TYR A 370 -17.03 -4.21 -6.79
CA TYR A 370 -16.28 -5.48 -6.85
C TYR A 370 -16.15 -5.96 -8.31
N ILE A 371 -14.92 -6.27 -8.73
CA ILE A 371 -14.57 -6.65 -10.10
C ILE A 371 -13.76 -7.95 -10.05
N ARG A 372 -14.14 -8.96 -10.83
CA ARG A 372 -13.40 -10.23 -10.94
C ARG A 372 -13.26 -10.66 -12.40
N PRO A 373 -12.10 -10.42 -13.05
CA PRO A 373 -11.85 -10.86 -14.42
C PRO A 373 -11.92 -12.40 -14.56
N PRO A 374 -12.36 -12.95 -15.71
CA PRO A 374 -12.54 -14.39 -15.92
C PRO A 374 -11.21 -15.11 -16.20
N ILE A 375 -10.33 -15.16 -15.18
CA ILE A 375 -8.95 -15.68 -15.28
C ILE A 375 -8.72 -16.99 -14.51
N ASP A 376 -9.79 -17.65 -14.06
CA ASP A 376 -9.71 -18.86 -13.23
C ASP A 376 -9.03 -20.07 -13.89
N ARG A 377 -8.88 -20.05 -15.23
CA ARG A 377 -8.12 -21.06 -15.98
C ARG A 377 -6.60 -21.00 -15.78
N PHE A 378 -6.06 -19.91 -15.24
CA PHE A 378 -4.61 -19.72 -15.06
C PHE A 378 -4.16 -20.08 -13.63
N LYS A 379 -2.98 -20.68 -13.50
CA LYS A 379 -2.40 -21.05 -12.19
C LYS A 379 -1.61 -19.89 -11.56
N THR A 380 -1.55 -19.86 -10.22
CA THR A 380 -0.89 -18.83 -9.41
C THR A 380 0.59 -18.58 -9.76
N LEU A 381 1.29 -19.57 -10.34
CA LEU A 381 2.70 -19.44 -10.75
C LEU A 381 2.91 -19.31 -12.27
N GLN A 382 1.84 -19.11 -13.05
CA GLN A 382 1.87 -19.14 -14.52
C GLN A 382 2.30 -17.79 -15.15
N PHE A 383 3.39 -17.20 -14.68
CA PHE A 383 3.83 -15.84 -15.07
C PHE A 383 4.10 -15.69 -16.58
N GLY A 384 4.49 -16.77 -17.26
CA GLY A 384 4.69 -16.78 -18.72
C GLY A 384 3.43 -16.55 -19.57
N SER A 385 2.24 -16.51 -18.96
CA SER A 385 0.98 -16.15 -19.65
C SER A 385 0.58 -14.67 -19.50
N PHE A 386 1.51 -13.79 -19.09
CA PHE A 386 1.29 -12.37 -18.81
C PHE A 386 0.34 -11.67 -19.79
N GLU A 387 0.64 -11.66 -21.10
CA GLU A 387 -0.18 -10.96 -22.10
C GLU A 387 -1.62 -11.47 -22.14
N GLN A 388 -1.82 -12.79 -22.14
CA GLN A 388 -3.16 -13.38 -22.20
C GLN A 388 -4.01 -13.00 -20.98
N ILE A 389 -3.40 -12.94 -19.79
CA ILE A 389 -4.08 -12.59 -18.55
C ILE A 389 -4.38 -11.07 -18.53
N LYS A 390 -3.42 -10.24 -18.98
CA LYS A 390 -3.55 -8.80 -19.16
C LYS A 390 -4.65 -8.43 -20.16
N ASP A 391 -4.71 -9.09 -21.31
CA ASP A 391 -5.72 -8.87 -22.36
C ASP A 391 -7.14 -9.23 -21.87
N ILE A 392 -7.28 -10.30 -21.08
CA ILE A 392 -8.57 -10.68 -20.47
C ILE A 392 -9.00 -9.66 -19.41
N GLY A 393 -8.07 -9.18 -18.57
CA GLY A 393 -8.33 -8.08 -17.64
C GLY A 393 -8.81 -6.82 -18.35
N TYR A 394 -8.13 -6.43 -19.43
CA TYR A 394 -8.50 -5.29 -20.26
C TYR A 394 -9.87 -5.47 -20.93
N ALA A 395 -10.14 -6.59 -21.60
CA ALA A 395 -11.41 -6.84 -22.27
C ALA A 395 -12.60 -6.87 -21.29
N HIS A 396 -12.40 -7.47 -20.11
CA HIS A 396 -13.40 -7.47 -19.04
C HIS A 396 -13.66 -6.05 -18.51
N GLY A 397 -12.61 -5.33 -18.11
CA GLY A 397 -12.73 -3.95 -17.62
C GLY A 397 -13.37 -3.02 -18.66
N LYS A 398 -12.94 -3.10 -19.92
CA LYS A 398 -13.50 -2.29 -21.01
C LYS A 398 -14.99 -2.54 -21.23
N THR A 399 -15.42 -3.80 -21.14
CA THR A 399 -16.84 -4.17 -21.21
C THR A 399 -17.61 -3.60 -20.02
N LEU A 400 -17.09 -3.78 -18.80
CA LEU A 400 -17.69 -3.30 -17.55
C LEU A 400 -17.86 -1.77 -17.54
N PHE A 401 -16.79 -1.02 -17.79
CA PHE A 401 -16.83 0.44 -17.75
C PHE A 401 -17.61 1.03 -18.94
N THR A 402 -17.70 0.34 -20.08
CA THR A 402 -18.59 0.73 -21.18
C THR A 402 -20.07 0.55 -20.78
N ALA A 403 -20.43 -0.58 -20.15
CA ALA A 403 -21.78 -0.80 -19.64
C ALA A 403 -22.15 0.23 -18.57
N MET A 404 -21.27 0.42 -17.58
CA MET A 404 -21.41 1.48 -16.56
C MET A 404 -21.55 2.86 -17.20
N SER A 405 -20.78 3.20 -18.24
CA SER A 405 -20.90 4.49 -18.94
C SER A 405 -22.26 4.68 -19.64
N GLN A 406 -22.85 3.61 -20.15
CA GLN A 406 -24.16 3.63 -20.80
C GLN A 406 -25.31 3.74 -19.77
N GLU A 407 -25.28 2.93 -18.72
CA GLU A 407 -26.25 2.98 -17.61
C GLU A 407 -26.15 4.31 -16.85
N ASN A 408 -24.93 4.73 -16.53
CA ASN A 408 -24.64 5.96 -15.82
C ASN A 408 -24.66 7.21 -16.72
N ARG A 409 -25.32 7.20 -17.90
CA ARG A 409 -25.63 8.46 -18.60
C ARG A 409 -26.46 9.45 -17.77
N LYS A 410 -27.07 8.99 -16.66
CA LYS A 410 -27.59 9.82 -15.58
C LYS A 410 -26.57 10.00 -14.43
N SER A 411 -25.95 8.91 -13.97
CA SER A 411 -25.12 8.88 -12.76
C SER A 411 -23.71 9.47 -12.92
N LEU A 412 -23.00 9.25 -14.04
CA LEU A 412 -21.68 9.84 -14.30
C LEU A 412 -21.78 11.35 -14.52
N HIS A 413 -22.89 11.82 -15.10
CA HIS A 413 -23.20 13.25 -15.13
C HIS A 413 -23.36 13.81 -13.70
N LEU A 414 -23.96 13.04 -12.79
CA LEU A 414 -24.05 13.37 -11.36
C LEU A 414 -22.70 13.27 -10.62
N TYR A 415 -21.86 12.27 -10.88
CA TYR A 415 -20.49 12.20 -10.32
C TYR A 415 -19.66 13.42 -10.76
N LEU A 416 -19.81 13.87 -12.01
CA LEU A 416 -19.10 15.04 -12.58
C LEU A 416 -19.81 16.40 -12.36
N GLN A 417 -21.00 16.43 -11.74
CA GLN A 417 -21.73 17.68 -11.41
C GLN A 417 -22.15 17.80 -9.95
N SER A 418 -21.87 16.81 -9.09
CA SER A 418 -22.25 16.84 -7.67
C SER A 418 -21.73 18.08 -6.94
N ASP A 419 -20.56 18.59 -7.37
CA ASP A 419 -19.97 19.87 -6.95
C ASP A 419 -20.92 21.07 -7.04
N LYS A 420 -21.84 21.12 -8.02
CA LYS A 420 -22.79 22.24 -8.18
C LYS A 420 -23.99 22.16 -7.23
N ASN A 421 -24.39 20.97 -6.79
CA ASN A 421 -25.59 20.77 -5.99
C ASN A 421 -25.30 20.53 -4.49
N LYS A 422 -24.17 19.89 -4.12
CA LYS A 422 -23.77 19.73 -2.70
C LYS A 422 -23.50 21.10 -2.02
N MET A 423 -23.17 22.16 -2.76
CA MET A 423 -22.93 23.51 -2.21
C MET A 423 -24.13 24.22 -1.58
N TYR A 424 -25.37 23.77 -1.82
CA TYR A 424 -26.58 24.45 -1.33
C TYR A 424 -27.39 23.69 -0.26
N SER A 425 -27.02 22.45 0.08
CA SER A 425 -27.69 21.67 1.14
C SER A 425 -26.99 21.85 2.49
N GLN A 426 -27.13 23.02 3.11
CA GLN A 426 -26.72 23.23 4.52
C GLN A 426 -27.67 22.51 5.49
N GLN A 427 -27.44 21.22 5.73
CA GLN A 427 -27.76 20.56 7.00
C GLN A 427 -26.56 19.73 7.45
N GLY A 428 -26.19 19.87 8.72
CA GLY A 428 -24.87 19.49 9.21
C GLY A 428 -24.63 17.98 9.26
N ILE A 429 -23.96 17.44 8.22
CA ILE A 429 -23.26 16.16 8.34
C ILE A 429 -22.01 16.40 9.17
N ASN A 430 -22.04 15.95 10.43
CA ASN A 430 -20.94 16.12 11.36
C ASN A 430 -19.85 15.07 11.05
N ILE A 431 -18.95 15.37 10.10
CA ILE A 431 -17.86 14.46 9.69
C ILE A 431 -16.77 14.44 10.77
N SER A 432 -17.08 13.82 11.91
CA SER A 432 -16.07 13.39 12.86
C SER A 432 -15.32 12.19 12.27
N HIS A 433 -14.18 12.46 11.63
CA HIS A 433 -13.18 11.41 11.41
C HIS A 433 -12.79 10.86 12.79
N ASN A 434 -13.30 9.66 13.11
CA ASN A 434 -12.96 8.95 14.33
C ASN A 434 -11.50 8.52 14.24
N ALA A 435 -10.61 9.35 14.79
CA ALA A 435 -9.21 8.98 14.98
C ALA A 435 -9.15 7.72 15.86
N SER A 436 -8.87 6.58 15.22
CA SER A 436 -8.56 5.34 15.92
C SER A 436 -7.38 5.59 16.87
N PHE A 437 -7.34 4.86 17.99
CA PHE A 437 -6.22 4.90 18.92
C PHE A 437 -4.87 4.61 18.24
N THR A 438 -4.88 3.84 17.15
CA THR A 438 -3.70 3.57 16.31
C THR A 438 -3.17 4.81 15.59
N ASP A 439 -4.07 5.68 15.11
CA ASP A 439 -3.72 6.89 14.34
C ASP A 439 -3.09 7.98 15.22
N LEU A 440 -3.42 8.00 16.51
CA LEU A 440 -2.74 8.83 17.52
C LEU A 440 -1.32 8.35 17.84
N ALA A 441 -1.07 7.03 17.81
CA ALA A 441 0.28 6.50 17.98
C ALA A 441 1.16 6.77 16.76
N GLU A 442 0.63 6.58 15.55
CA GLU A 442 1.35 6.82 14.29
C GLU A 442 1.78 8.30 14.15
N LYS A 443 0.92 9.25 14.54
CA LYS A 443 1.21 10.71 14.56
C LYS A 443 2.31 11.16 15.54
N VAL A 444 2.71 10.31 16.49
CA VAL A 444 3.82 10.58 17.43
C VAL A 444 5.13 9.94 16.97
N CYS A 445 5.08 8.98 16.05
CA CYS A 445 6.26 8.32 15.50
C CYS A 445 6.88 9.13 14.36
N LYS A 446 8.19 9.41 14.47
CA LYS A 446 8.99 9.83 13.31
C LYS A 446 9.14 8.65 12.35
N ILE A 447 8.99 8.90 11.06
CA ILE A 447 9.31 7.93 10.02
C ILE A 447 10.83 7.70 10.07
N ARG A 448 11.29 6.47 10.28
CA ARG A 448 12.73 6.20 10.37
C ARG A 448 13.38 6.51 9.02
N GLU A 449 14.44 7.32 9.03
CA GLU A 449 15.22 7.57 7.81
C GLU A 449 15.84 6.26 7.30
N PRO A 450 15.84 6.02 5.98
CA PRO A 450 16.37 4.78 5.43
C PRO A 450 17.86 4.63 5.76
N LYS A 451 18.21 3.52 6.42
CA LYS A 451 19.60 3.11 6.56
C LYS A 451 20.16 2.84 5.16
N ARG A 452 21.02 3.73 4.66
CA ARG A 452 21.79 3.47 3.44
C ARG A 452 22.64 2.21 3.66
N ASN A 453 22.29 1.11 3.00
CA ASN A 453 23.12 -0.09 3.03
C ASN A 453 24.52 0.24 2.49
N ARG A 454 25.50 0.20 3.39
CA ARG A 454 26.94 0.20 3.06
C ARG A 454 27.50 -1.23 2.94
N GLU A 455 26.61 -2.21 2.89
CA GLU A 455 26.90 -3.58 2.47
C GLU A 455 26.85 -3.62 0.95
N THR A 456 28.01 -3.43 0.33
CA THR A 456 28.27 -3.94 -1.02
C THR A 456 28.10 -5.46 -1.00
N PHE A 457 27.44 -6.02 -2.02
CA PHE A 457 27.59 -7.43 -2.36
C PHE A 457 29.03 -7.62 -2.88
N ASP A 458 29.97 -7.79 -1.96
CA ASP A 458 31.35 -8.17 -2.27
C ASP A 458 31.56 -9.66 -1.95
N SER A 459 32.25 -10.36 -2.84
CA SER A 459 32.29 -11.82 -2.85
C SER A 459 33.70 -12.33 -2.58
N SER A 460 34.07 -12.40 -1.31
CA SER A 460 35.30 -13.05 -0.84
C SER A 460 35.07 -13.72 0.50
N GLU A 461 35.22 -15.05 0.53
CA GLU A 461 35.40 -15.80 1.76
C GLU A 461 36.82 -15.55 2.28
N GLU A 462 36.98 -15.06 3.51
CA GLU A 462 38.17 -15.35 4.32
C GLU A 462 37.71 -15.65 5.76
N GLU A 463 38.16 -16.78 6.29
CA GLU A 463 37.92 -17.20 7.67
C GLU A 463 38.80 -16.40 8.62
N ASN A 464 38.28 -16.01 9.79
CA ASN A 464 39.14 -15.63 10.91
C ASN A 464 38.44 -15.87 12.26
N ASP A 465 38.78 -16.98 12.93
CA ASP A 465 38.34 -17.27 14.30
C ASP A 465 38.98 -16.28 15.28
N GLY A 466 38.16 -15.61 16.10
CA GLY A 466 38.61 -14.52 16.94
C GLY A 466 37.80 -14.35 18.23
N TYR A 467 37.88 -15.33 19.13
CA TYR A 467 37.52 -15.11 20.54
C TYR A 467 38.58 -14.22 21.22
N PRO A 468 38.15 -13.25 22.03
CA PRO A 468 38.80 -12.97 23.31
C PRO A 468 37.98 -13.52 24.49
N SER A 469 38.67 -13.90 25.55
CA SER A 469 38.08 -14.36 26.81
C SER A 469 37.62 -13.19 27.71
N GLU A 470 36.99 -13.55 28.83
CA GLU A 470 36.93 -12.69 30.02
C GLU A 470 38.32 -12.60 30.70
N ASP A 471 38.36 -12.05 31.91
CA ASP A 471 39.51 -11.55 32.69
C ASP A 471 40.03 -10.17 32.23
N GLU A 472 40.40 -9.23 33.11
CA GLU A 472 40.51 -9.28 34.57
C GLU A 472 39.98 -8.00 35.26
N LEU A 473 39.87 -8.05 36.59
CA LEU A 473 39.42 -6.98 37.47
C LEU A 473 40.41 -5.81 37.53
N ASP A 474 39.91 -4.62 37.89
CA ASP A 474 40.65 -3.78 38.84
C ASP A 474 39.70 -2.97 39.74
N LEU A 475 40.15 -2.66 40.96
CA LEU A 475 39.34 -2.05 42.02
C LEU A 475 39.96 -0.72 42.49
N GLU A 476 39.11 0.28 42.78
CA GLU A 476 39.11 1.04 44.05
C GLU A 476 38.27 2.34 43.95
N ASN A 477 37.31 2.51 44.87
CA ASN A 477 37.36 3.61 45.86
C ASN A 477 36.27 3.49 46.95
N VAL A 478 36.57 3.98 48.15
CA VAL A 478 35.85 3.76 49.44
C VAL A 478 36.00 5.06 50.27
N GLU A 479 35.08 5.57 51.11
CA GLU A 479 33.85 5.10 51.80
C GLU A 479 32.76 6.22 51.66
N ASN A 480 31.53 6.26 52.21
CA ASN A 480 30.67 5.42 53.08
C ASN A 480 29.19 5.89 52.87
N TYR A 481 28.18 5.12 53.28
CA TYR A 481 27.21 5.50 54.32
C TYR A 481 26.29 4.32 54.70
N SER A 482 25.88 4.25 55.96
CA SER A 482 25.36 3.01 56.59
C SER A 482 23.89 3.04 57.05
N ASP A 483 23.33 1.83 57.11
CA ASP A 483 22.10 1.40 57.82
C ASP A 483 20.74 1.98 57.35
N GLY A 484 19.66 1.24 57.65
CA GLY A 484 18.29 1.52 57.20
C GLY A 484 17.38 0.29 57.06
N SER A 485 17.61 -0.78 57.85
CA SER A 485 16.89 -2.06 57.66
C SER A 485 15.36 -2.00 57.84
N LYS A 486 14.61 -2.64 56.91
CA LYS A 486 13.35 -3.36 57.21
C LYS A 486 12.80 -4.20 56.06
N LEU A 487 12.60 -5.49 56.32
CA LEU A 487 11.81 -6.38 55.47
C LEU A 487 10.31 -6.08 55.61
N ARG A 488 9.54 -6.28 54.54
CA ARG A 488 8.29 -7.05 54.63
C ARG A 488 7.91 -7.75 53.32
N GLN A 489 7.23 -8.88 53.45
CA GLN A 489 6.99 -9.83 52.37
C GLN A 489 5.63 -9.64 51.68
N ARG A 490 5.55 -10.14 50.43
CA ARG A 490 4.43 -10.86 49.79
C ARG A 490 2.99 -10.46 50.17
N LYS A 491 2.19 -10.22 49.13
CA LYS A 491 1.04 -11.10 48.83
C LYS A 491 0.81 -11.20 47.32
N SER A 492 0.49 -12.41 46.86
CA SER A 492 -0.17 -12.68 45.57
C SER A 492 -1.62 -13.13 45.85
N LEU A 493 -2.29 -13.65 44.83
CA LEU A 493 -3.72 -14.01 44.69
C LEU A 493 -4.53 -12.90 43.99
N MET A 494 -5.32 -13.21 42.95
CA MET A 494 -5.55 -14.52 42.31
C MET A 494 -5.83 -14.37 40.81
#